data_AF-A0A1Z5LB25-F1
#
_entry.id   AF-A0A1Z5LB25-F1
#
_cell.length_a   1.000
_cell.length_b   1.000
_cell.length_c   1.000
_cell.angle_alpha   90.00
_cell.angle_beta   90.00
_cell.angle_gamma   90.00
#
_symmetry.space_group_name_H-M   'P 1'
#
loop_
_entity.id
_entity.type
_entity.pdbx_description
1 polymer ?
#
loop_
_entity_poly.entity_id
_entity_poly.type
_entity_poly.pdbx_seq_one_letter_code
_entity_poly.pdbx_strand_id
1 'polypeptide(L)'
;MAVVTWVLLYLFSSMQETLPWAHCGNGTVVPGCISQEPPLHRTCLSANFSEDVESAPVEWARAPSEVYFHSIVVRLSTEMHFFGNMSWTMLLCLFGGWIVTYLNVIRGKISFRKTAILPAIIVILFLCGIFGSITSDPGFQNGLHYYFSFDWKALRKPDMWNDAAAQVALSLGTGTSLLQLIGRRGSKYRGLVHDAVIVVLVNIVVSFFSGVVVFSCLGAVAKKINRPCIKFLEEGFGTLFAVVPAALASLPGSVVCSILFFSLLALLCLSRIEQMVLTLLMCVLDKVSSSRLRKRYCFVVLGVCGVFFAIGSIFTTSAGIHILAVMDTYVFSWGAFLLGFLECIVITWLYGFKQFAEDCDTVLQQTLGSGWMLIWSFITPGTIMVVSIFTAMGSG
;
A
#
# COMPACT_ATOMS: atom_id res chain seq x y z
N MET A 1 7.68 -0.34 6.86
CA MET A 1 7.54 -0.49 8.33
C MET A 1 6.96 0.77 8.97
N ALA A 2 7.33 1.99 8.54
CA ALA A 2 6.71 3.24 8.99
C ALA A 2 5.16 3.24 8.90
N VAL A 3 4.59 2.81 7.76
CA VAL A 3 3.13 2.69 7.61
C VAL A 3 2.53 1.68 8.59
N VAL A 4 3.23 0.57 8.87
CA VAL A 4 2.77 -0.45 9.83
C VAL A 4 2.70 0.13 11.24
N THR A 5 3.63 1.01 11.59
CA THR A 5 3.59 1.74 12.85
C THR A 5 2.29 2.54 13.00
N TRP A 6 1.84 3.22 11.95
CA TRP A 6 0.54 3.90 11.96
C TRP A 6 -0.60 2.91 12.14
N VAL A 7 -0.63 1.83 11.35
CA VAL A 7 -1.66 0.79 11.44
C VAL A 7 -1.75 0.18 12.85
N LEU A 8 -0.61 -0.14 13.47
CA LEU A 8 -0.57 -0.66 14.84
C LEU A 8 -1.08 0.37 15.86
N LEU A 9 -0.75 1.65 15.68
CA LEU A 9 -1.26 2.72 16.55
C LEU A 9 -2.78 2.86 16.41
N TYR A 10 -3.33 2.81 15.19
CA TYR A 10 -4.78 2.78 14.96
C TYR A 10 -5.44 1.53 15.57
N LEU A 11 -4.79 0.37 15.47
CA LEU A 11 -5.28 -0.87 16.07
C LEU A 11 -5.39 -0.73 17.60
N PHE A 12 -4.33 -0.30 18.29
CA PHE A 12 -4.38 -0.11 19.74
C PHE A 12 -5.38 0.97 20.15
N SER A 13 -5.50 2.04 19.36
CA SER A 13 -6.45 3.12 19.62
C SER A 13 -7.90 2.70 19.39
N SER A 14 -8.15 1.70 18.54
CA SER A 14 -9.49 1.14 18.30
C SER A 14 -10.01 0.22 19.41
N MET A 15 -9.16 -0.18 20.37
CA MET A 15 -9.55 -1.03 21.52
C MET A 15 -10.24 -0.25 22.65
N GLN A 16 -10.51 1.03 22.46
CA GLN A 16 -11.24 1.88 23.40
C GLN A 16 -12.76 1.71 23.22
N GLU A 17 -13.54 2.00 24.27
CA GLU A 17 -15.01 1.92 24.22
C GLU A 17 -15.62 2.81 23.13
N THR A 18 -15.01 3.96 22.88
CA THR A 18 -15.38 4.89 21.80
C THR A 18 -14.18 5.14 20.90
N LEU A 19 -14.40 5.19 19.58
CA LEU A 19 -13.35 5.45 18.63
C LEU A 19 -12.87 6.91 18.77
N PRO A 20 -11.55 7.15 18.91
CA PRO A 20 -11.04 8.50 19.18
C PRO A 20 -11.20 9.46 18.00
N TRP A 21 -11.52 8.95 16.80
CA TRP A 21 -11.80 9.72 15.59
C TRP A 21 -13.29 9.77 15.22
N ALA A 22 -14.21 9.33 16.09
CA ALA A 22 -15.64 9.35 15.80
C ALA A 22 -16.32 10.71 16.09
N HIS A 23 -15.86 11.44 17.11
CA HIS A 23 -16.49 12.70 17.55
C HIS A 23 -15.44 13.75 17.93
N CYS A 24 -15.76 15.04 17.76
CA CYS A 24 -14.97 16.15 18.31
C CYS A 24 -15.73 16.79 19.49
N GLY A 25 -15.03 17.13 20.58
CA GLY A 25 -15.64 17.85 21.71
C GLY A 25 -14.70 18.04 22.91
N ASN A 26 -15.17 18.81 23.90
CA ASN A 26 -14.48 18.95 25.18
C ASN A 26 -14.48 17.59 25.90
N GLY A 27 -13.30 16.98 26.06
CA GLY A 27 -13.12 15.65 26.64
C GLY A 27 -12.71 14.55 25.64
N THR A 28 -12.66 14.84 24.34
CA THR A 28 -12.09 13.92 23.33
C THR A 28 -10.64 14.26 23.02
N VAL A 29 -9.87 13.29 22.50
CA VAL A 29 -8.44 13.47 22.15
C VAL A 29 -8.23 14.53 21.05
N VAL A 30 -9.24 14.77 20.21
CA VAL A 30 -9.22 15.76 19.12
C VAL A 30 -9.72 17.12 19.63
N PRO A 31 -8.92 18.20 19.60
CA PRO A 31 -9.38 19.54 19.98
C PRO A 31 -10.46 20.02 19.01
N GLY A 32 -11.46 20.74 19.53
CA GLY A 32 -12.75 21.02 18.88
C GLY A 32 -12.67 21.34 17.38
N CYS A 33 -13.42 20.58 16.58
CA CYS A 33 -13.57 20.80 15.15
C CYS A 33 -14.48 22.01 14.93
N ILE A 34 -14.04 22.99 14.12
CA ILE A 34 -14.84 24.18 13.80
C ILE A 34 -16.07 23.72 13.03
N SER A 35 -17.22 23.73 13.70
CA SER A 35 -18.52 23.47 13.12
C SER A 35 -19.24 24.79 12.90
N GLN A 36 -19.16 25.36 11.69
CA GLN A 36 -20.06 26.43 11.27
C GLN A 36 -20.09 26.54 9.75
N GLU A 37 -21.07 25.87 9.13
CA GLU A 37 -22.02 26.37 8.10
C GLU A 37 -22.54 25.24 7.19
N PRO A 38 -23.82 25.29 6.77
CA PRO A 38 -24.40 24.32 5.85
C PRO A 38 -23.83 24.51 4.42
N PRO A 39 -23.51 23.44 3.68
CA PRO A 39 -22.94 23.59 2.34
C PRO A 39 -23.99 24.03 1.32
N LEU A 40 -23.62 25.02 0.51
CA LEU A 40 -24.31 25.35 -0.74
C LEU A 40 -24.43 24.08 -1.60
N HIS A 41 -25.61 23.88 -2.17
CA HIS A 41 -26.01 22.74 -3.00
C HIS A 41 -25.24 22.72 -4.35
N ARG A 42 -23.92 22.47 -4.34
CA ARG A 42 -23.13 22.27 -5.56
C ARG A 42 -23.05 20.79 -5.86
N THR A 43 -23.68 20.33 -6.94
CA THR A 43 -23.53 18.95 -7.43
C THR A 43 -22.11 18.70 -7.92
N CYS A 44 -21.66 17.44 -7.81
CA CYS A 44 -20.25 17.09 -7.97
C CYS A 44 -19.72 17.05 -9.41
N LEU A 45 -20.63 17.11 -10.37
CA LEU A 45 -20.36 17.31 -11.78
C LEU A 45 -20.93 18.67 -12.14
N SER A 46 -20.08 19.60 -12.56
CA SER A 46 -20.58 20.79 -13.27
C SER A 46 -21.19 20.29 -14.57
N ALA A 47 -22.49 20.56 -14.77
CA ALA A 47 -23.17 20.24 -16.02
C ALA A 47 -22.64 21.06 -17.20
N ASN A 48 -21.86 22.13 -16.95
CA ASN A 48 -21.22 22.95 -17.97
C ASN A 48 -19.75 23.25 -17.60
N PHE A 49 -18.87 23.03 -18.56
CA PHE A 49 -17.41 23.26 -18.50
C PHE A 49 -17.05 24.72 -18.81
N SER A 50 -17.81 25.67 -18.24
CA SER A 50 -17.65 27.09 -18.57
C SER A 50 -18.21 27.95 -17.44
N GLU A 51 -17.46 28.09 -16.36
CA GLU A 51 -17.58 29.24 -15.46
C GLU A 51 -16.32 29.29 -14.58
N ASP A 52 -15.45 30.25 -14.88
CA ASP A 52 -14.36 30.66 -14.01
C ASP A 52 -14.97 31.29 -12.76
N VAL A 53 -14.98 30.55 -11.64
CA VAL A 53 -15.47 31.05 -10.35
C VAL A 53 -14.26 31.37 -9.49
N GLU A 54 -14.12 32.66 -9.15
CA GLU A 54 -13.16 33.20 -8.20
C GLU A 54 -13.11 32.35 -6.92
N SER A 55 -11.89 31.90 -6.59
CA SER A 55 -11.57 31.09 -5.43
C SER A 55 -11.57 31.95 -4.16
N ALA A 56 -12.72 32.08 -3.51
CA ALA A 56 -12.75 32.43 -2.09
C ALA A 56 -12.12 31.27 -1.28
N PRO A 57 -11.31 31.54 -0.25
CA PRO A 57 -10.74 30.49 0.60
C PRO A 57 -11.84 29.96 1.52
N VAL A 58 -12.54 28.92 1.08
CA VAL A 58 -13.46 28.19 1.94
C VAL A 58 -12.62 27.30 2.86
N GLU A 59 -12.41 27.73 4.11
CA GLU A 59 -11.92 26.85 5.17
C GLU A 59 -12.99 25.79 5.42
N TRP A 60 -12.77 24.61 4.86
CA TRP A 60 -13.67 23.48 4.96
C TRP A 60 -13.52 22.81 6.33
N ALA A 61 -14.63 22.37 6.92
CA ALA A 61 -14.63 21.67 8.20
C ALA A 61 -13.84 20.36 8.11
N ARG A 62 -12.66 20.26 8.74
CA ARG A 62 -11.85 19.03 8.76
C ARG A 62 -12.57 17.89 9.46
N ALA A 63 -12.50 16.69 8.90
CA ALA A 63 -13.09 15.51 9.54
C ALA A 63 -12.35 15.22 10.86
N PRO A 64 -13.04 14.74 11.92
CA PRO A 64 -12.40 14.39 13.20
C PRO A 64 -11.20 13.44 13.04
N SER A 65 -11.30 12.52 12.08
CA SER A 65 -10.28 11.54 11.72
C SER A 65 -9.06 12.12 11.01
N GLU A 66 -9.24 13.20 10.26
CA GLU A 66 -8.16 13.93 9.61
C GLU A 66 -7.36 14.73 10.64
N VAL A 67 -8.06 15.42 11.55
CA VAL A 67 -7.41 16.09 12.68
C VAL A 67 -6.68 15.06 13.54
N TYR A 68 -7.28 13.90 13.81
CA TYR A 68 -6.61 12.81 14.52
C TYR A 68 -5.31 12.36 13.84
N PHE A 69 -5.34 12.15 12.52
CA PHE A 69 -4.16 11.75 11.78
C PHE A 69 -3.04 12.82 11.81
N HIS A 70 -3.35 14.08 11.49
CA HIS A 70 -2.34 15.13 11.41
C HIS A 70 -1.81 15.57 12.77
N SER A 71 -2.69 15.68 13.78
CA SER A 71 -2.31 16.23 15.09
C SER A 71 -1.81 15.17 16.07
N ILE A 72 -2.37 13.95 16.06
CA ILE A 72 -2.09 12.93 17.08
C ILE A 72 -1.16 11.84 16.54
N VAL A 73 -1.44 11.35 15.32
CA VAL A 73 -0.65 10.26 14.72
C VAL A 73 0.68 10.77 14.20
N VAL A 74 0.66 11.79 13.33
CA VAL A 74 1.87 12.35 12.71
C VAL A 74 2.51 13.45 13.56
N ARG A 75 1.71 14.16 14.37
CA ARG A 75 2.14 15.36 15.13
C ARG A 75 2.86 16.37 14.23
N LEU A 76 2.17 16.82 13.18
CA LEU A 76 2.72 17.79 12.24
C LEU A 76 3.16 19.05 13.00
N SER A 77 4.44 19.42 12.89
CA SER A 77 4.95 20.67 13.43
C SER A 77 4.82 21.78 12.38
N THR A 78 4.32 22.95 12.79
CA THR A 78 4.22 24.14 11.93
C THR A 78 5.59 24.74 11.60
N GLU A 79 6.63 24.42 12.37
CA GLU A 79 7.99 24.89 12.14
C GLU A 79 8.83 23.80 11.46
N MET A 80 9.42 24.13 10.31
CA MET A 80 10.40 23.31 9.59
C MET A 80 11.75 23.29 10.34
N HIS A 81 11.80 22.72 11.54
CA HIS A 81 13.07 22.21 12.04
C HIS A 81 13.38 20.90 11.29
N PHE A 82 14.60 20.78 10.75
CA PHE A 82 15.03 19.74 9.81
C PHE A 82 14.64 18.30 10.22
N PHE A 83 14.56 18.05 11.53
CA PHE A 83 13.92 16.87 12.11
C PHE A 83 13.09 17.34 13.31
N GLY A 84 11.77 17.37 13.17
CA GLY A 84 10.88 17.73 14.28
C GLY A 84 10.91 16.71 15.43
N ASN A 85 10.04 16.90 16.42
CA ASN A 85 10.04 16.06 17.63
C ASN A 85 9.70 14.60 17.33
N MET A 86 10.39 13.69 18.02
CA MET A 86 10.16 12.26 17.90
C MET A 86 8.92 11.83 18.71
N SER A 87 7.98 11.14 18.07
CA SER A 87 6.81 10.59 18.75
C SER A 87 7.15 9.26 19.42
N TRP A 88 7.25 9.27 20.75
CA TRP A 88 7.53 8.06 21.55
C TRP A 88 6.53 6.94 21.30
N THR A 89 5.24 7.26 21.12
CA THR A 89 4.19 6.29 20.83
C THR A 89 4.43 5.57 19.50
N MET A 90 4.83 6.32 18.46
CA MET A 90 5.20 5.73 17.17
C MET A 90 6.47 4.89 17.28
N LEU A 91 7.47 5.36 18.03
CA LEU A 91 8.71 4.60 18.22
C LEU A 91 8.46 3.25 18.90
N LEU A 92 7.59 3.21 19.91
CA LEU A 92 7.19 1.96 20.57
C LEU A 92 6.44 1.02 19.63
N CYS A 93 5.51 1.54 18.82
CA CYS A 93 4.81 0.73 17.82
C CYS A 93 5.76 0.19 16.74
N LEU A 94 6.75 1.00 16.32
CA LEU A 94 7.81 0.58 15.40
C LEU A 94 8.64 -0.55 16.01
N PHE A 95 9.06 -0.40 17.26
CA PHE A 95 9.83 -1.40 17.99
C PHE A 95 9.03 -2.72 18.13
N GLY A 96 7.76 -2.64 18.51
CA GLY A 96 6.86 -3.80 18.58
C GLY A 96 6.73 -4.53 17.23
N GLY A 97 6.57 -3.81 16.12
CA GLY A 97 6.51 -4.40 14.79
C GLY A 97 7.80 -5.15 14.42
N TRP A 98 8.97 -4.60 14.76
CA TRP A 98 10.26 -5.26 14.51
C TRP A 98 10.46 -6.50 15.38
N ILE A 99 10.00 -6.49 16.63
CA ILE A 99 9.99 -7.68 17.50
C ILE A 99 9.15 -8.78 16.86
N VAL A 100 7.92 -8.47 16.42
CA VAL A 100 7.03 -9.47 15.79
C VAL A 100 7.70 -10.04 14.53
N THR A 101 8.25 -9.17 13.68
CA THR A 101 8.98 -9.58 12.47
C THR A 101 10.17 -10.49 12.80
N TYR A 102 10.97 -10.12 13.80
CA TYR A 102 12.11 -10.90 14.27
C TYR A 102 11.71 -12.31 14.74
N LEU A 103 10.68 -12.40 15.58
CA LEU A 103 10.16 -13.67 16.09
C LEU A 103 9.63 -14.57 14.95
N ASN A 104 8.91 -13.97 14.00
CA ASN A 104 8.33 -14.70 12.86
C ASN A 104 9.41 -15.20 11.89
N VAL A 105 10.46 -14.41 11.64
CA VAL A 105 11.58 -14.80 10.78
C VAL A 105 12.45 -15.90 11.41
N ILE A 106 12.65 -15.87 12.74
CA ILE A 106 13.43 -16.90 13.45
C ILE A 106 12.73 -18.25 13.47
N ARG A 107 11.41 -18.26 13.64
CA ARG A 107 10.62 -19.50 13.64
C ARG A 107 10.69 -20.28 12.33
N GLY A 108 11.25 -19.71 11.26
CA GLY A 108 11.88 -20.43 10.15
C GLY A 108 11.10 -21.63 9.59
N LYS A 109 10.24 -21.37 8.58
CA LYS A 109 9.76 -22.33 7.55
C LYS A 109 9.14 -23.64 8.05
N ILE A 110 7.81 -23.64 8.20
CA ILE A 110 6.87 -24.73 7.81
C ILE A 110 5.45 -24.14 7.67
N SER A 111 5.14 -23.08 8.42
CA SER A 111 3.80 -22.48 8.45
C SER A 111 3.52 -21.44 7.35
N PHE A 112 4.43 -21.11 6.43
CA PHE A 112 4.21 -20.02 5.49
C PHE A 112 2.96 -20.21 4.60
N ARG A 113 2.79 -21.41 4.01
CA ARG A 113 1.60 -21.73 3.18
C ARG A 113 0.31 -21.84 4.00
N LYS A 114 0.38 -22.36 5.23
CA LYS A 114 -0.78 -22.52 6.11
C LYS A 114 -1.21 -21.19 6.75
N THR A 115 -0.27 -20.29 7.01
CA THR A 115 -0.49 -19.00 7.68
C THR A 115 -0.81 -17.87 6.71
N ALA A 116 -0.49 -17.98 5.41
CA ALA A 116 -0.81 -16.95 4.42
C ALA A 116 -2.24 -17.02 3.85
N ILE A 117 -2.83 -18.22 3.77
CA ILE A 117 -4.17 -18.42 3.19
C ILE A 117 -5.26 -17.84 4.09
N LEU A 118 -5.15 -18.07 5.41
CA LEU A 118 -6.18 -17.64 6.37
C LEU A 118 -6.37 -16.11 6.38
N PRO A 119 -5.33 -15.26 6.48
CA PRO A 119 -5.48 -13.81 6.35
C PRO A 119 -6.11 -13.38 5.04
N ALA A 120 -5.74 -14.00 3.91
CA ALA A 120 -6.31 -13.65 2.61
C ALA A 120 -7.82 -13.92 2.55
N ILE A 121 -8.26 -15.08 3.05
CA ILE A 121 -9.69 -15.41 3.13
C ILE A 121 -10.43 -14.43 4.04
N ILE A 122 -9.87 -14.14 5.23
CA ILE A 122 -10.51 -13.22 6.17
C ILE A 122 -10.62 -11.82 5.57
N VAL A 123 -9.62 -11.34 4.84
CA VAL A 123 -9.65 -10.04 4.15
C VAL A 123 -10.77 -10.00 3.12
N ILE A 124 -10.92 -11.05 2.30
CA ILE A 124 -12.00 -11.12 1.30
C ILE A 124 -13.37 -11.13 1.98
N LEU A 125 -13.56 -11.96 3.01
CA LEU A 125 -14.81 -12.01 3.77
C LEU A 125 -15.13 -10.67 4.44
N PHE A 126 -14.11 -10.01 4.97
CA PHE A 126 -14.23 -8.70 5.60
C PHE A 126 -14.64 -7.60 4.60
N LEU A 127 -13.99 -7.57 3.42
CA LEU A 127 -14.38 -6.65 2.33
C LEU A 127 -15.81 -6.89 1.87
N CYS A 128 -16.24 -8.15 1.72
CA CYS A 128 -17.62 -8.49 1.40
C CYS A 128 -18.61 -8.05 2.50
N GLY A 129 -18.24 -8.22 3.78
CA GLY A 129 -19.04 -7.78 4.92
C GLY A 129 -19.22 -6.25 4.97
N ILE A 130 -18.14 -5.49 4.77
CA ILE A 130 -18.20 -4.02 4.64
C ILE A 130 -19.08 -3.62 3.48
N PHE A 131 -18.90 -4.23 2.30
CA PHE A 131 -19.68 -3.89 1.12
C PHE A 131 -21.17 -4.09 1.37
N GLY A 132 -21.57 -5.24 1.92
CA GLY A 132 -22.98 -5.52 2.26
C GLY A 132 -23.56 -4.55 3.29
N SER A 133 -22.77 -4.15 4.30
CA SER A 133 -23.20 -3.15 5.28
C SER A 133 -23.43 -1.77 4.64
N ILE A 134 -22.54 -1.36 3.74
CA ILE A 134 -22.56 -0.03 3.12
C ILE A 134 -23.62 0.10 2.05
N THR A 135 -23.96 -0.99 1.35
CA THR A 135 -25.05 -0.97 0.36
C THR A 135 -26.41 -0.58 0.95
N SER A 136 -26.54 -0.63 2.28
CA SER A 136 -27.73 -0.14 3.00
C SER A 136 -27.80 1.40 3.06
N ASP A 137 -26.66 2.10 2.98
CA ASP A 137 -26.58 3.56 3.07
C ASP A 137 -26.74 4.22 1.68
N PRO A 138 -27.74 5.08 1.44
CA PRO A 138 -28.00 5.66 0.10
C PRO A 138 -26.92 6.62 -0.41
N GLY A 139 -25.81 6.80 0.31
CA GLY A 139 -24.63 7.57 -0.14
C GLY A 139 -23.61 6.74 -0.92
N PHE A 140 -23.65 5.41 -0.85
CA PHE A 140 -22.66 4.55 -1.53
C PHE A 140 -22.66 4.75 -3.05
N GLN A 141 -23.83 5.01 -3.64
CA GLN A 141 -24.02 5.18 -5.08
C GLN A 141 -23.21 6.34 -5.65
N ASN A 142 -23.08 7.44 -4.91
CA ASN A 142 -22.28 8.59 -5.35
C ASN A 142 -20.80 8.22 -5.46
N GLY A 143 -20.32 7.38 -4.53
CA GLY A 143 -18.98 6.82 -4.56
C GLY A 143 -18.71 5.92 -5.76
N LEU A 144 -19.65 5.02 -6.06
CA LEU A 144 -19.55 4.15 -7.23
C LEU A 144 -19.64 4.92 -8.54
N HIS A 145 -20.54 5.89 -8.64
CA HIS A 145 -20.65 6.74 -9.81
C HIS A 145 -19.35 7.50 -10.07
N TYR A 146 -18.68 7.97 -9.01
CA TYR A 146 -17.36 8.59 -9.15
C TYR A 146 -16.30 7.58 -9.59
N TYR A 147 -16.27 6.37 -9.01
CA TYR A 147 -15.29 5.34 -9.36
C TYR A 147 -15.40 4.87 -10.83
N PHE A 148 -16.63 4.75 -11.35
CA PHE A 148 -16.89 4.36 -12.73
C PHE A 148 -16.95 5.53 -13.71
N SER A 149 -16.76 6.77 -13.23
CA SER A 149 -16.70 7.95 -14.09
C SER A 149 -15.45 7.88 -14.97
N PHE A 150 -15.64 7.99 -16.28
CA PHE A 150 -14.57 7.81 -17.26
C PHE A 150 -14.18 9.15 -17.91
N ASP A 151 -12.94 9.60 -17.71
CA ASP A 151 -12.40 10.80 -18.36
C ASP A 151 -11.43 10.43 -19.50
N TRP A 152 -11.93 10.52 -20.73
CA TRP A 152 -11.14 10.30 -21.96
C TRP A 152 -9.98 11.27 -22.13
N LYS A 153 -10.08 12.49 -21.58
CA LYS A 153 -9.00 13.49 -21.68
C LYS A 153 -7.85 13.13 -20.76
N ALA A 154 -8.15 12.57 -19.61
CA ALA A 154 -7.16 12.13 -18.65
C ALA A 154 -6.31 10.98 -19.25
N LEU A 155 -6.91 10.01 -19.93
CA LEU A 155 -6.19 8.87 -20.55
C LEU A 155 -5.19 9.25 -21.65
N ARG A 156 -5.30 10.46 -22.22
CA ARG A 156 -4.31 10.97 -23.17
C ARG A 156 -3.04 11.47 -22.49
N LYS A 157 -3.09 11.71 -21.18
CA LYS A 157 -1.93 12.17 -20.42
C LYS A 157 -0.98 10.97 -20.18
N PRO A 158 0.32 11.12 -20.48
CA PRO A 158 1.30 10.06 -20.27
C PRO A 158 1.43 9.68 -18.79
N ASP A 159 1.24 10.63 -17.88
CA ASP A 159 1.34 10.42 -16.42
C ASP A 159 0.40 9.31 -15.92
N MET A 160 -0.82 9.23 -16.46
CA MET A 160 -1.77 8.18 -16.07
C MET A 160 -1.29 6.77 -16.41
N TRP A 161 -0.59 6.61 -17.53
CA TRP A 161 -0.04 5.30 -17.93
C TRP A 161 1.18 4.93 -17.11
N ASN A 162 1.97 5.92 -16.71
CA ASN A 162 3.08 5.74 -15.79
C ASN A 162 2.57 5.27 -14.42
N ASP A 163 1.58 5.95 -13.85
CA ASP A 163 0.98 5.55 -12.57
C ASP A 163 0.35 4.16 -12.63
N ALA A 164 -0.33 3.83 -13.73
CA ALA A 164 -0.90 2.50 -13.94
C ALA A 164 0.18 1.40 -14.01
N ALA A 165 1.29 1.66 -14.70
CA ALA A 165 2.41 0.72 -14.77
C ALA A 165 3.09 0.54 -13.41
N ALA A 166 3.30 1.63 -12.67
CA ALA A 166 3.88 1.62 -11.33
C ALA A 166 3.00 0.82 -10.36
N GLN A 167 1.69 1.06 -10.40
CA GLN A 167 0.72 0.34 -9.58
C GLN A 167 0.78 -1.17 -9.81
N VAL A 168 0.82 -1.62 -11.07
CA VAL A 168 0.91 -3.06 -11.38
C VAL A 168 2.24 -3.67 -10.93
N ALA A 169 3.35 -2.99 -11.19
CA ALA A 169 4.69 -3.47 -10.81
C ALA A 169 4.84 -3.60 -9.28
N LEU A 170 4.44 -2.55 -8.55
CA LEU A 170 4.51 -2.52 -7.09
C LEU A 170 3.50 -3.47 -6.43
N SER A 171 2.30 -3.63 -7.00
CA SER A 171 1.28 -4.55 -6.49
C SER A 171 1.73 -6.01 -6.54
N LEU A 172 2.32 -6.43 -7.66
CA LEU A 172 2.86 -7.79 -7.82
C LEU A 172 4.21 -7.97 -7.10
N GLY A 173 4.90 -6.87 -6.80
CA GLY A 173 6.24 -6.89 -6.22
C GLY A 173 7.30 -7.37 -7.22
N THR A 174 7.14 -7.04 -8.51
CA THR A 174 8.15 -7.31 -9.52
C THR A 174 9.43 -6.51 -9.21
N GLY A 175 10.60 -7.09 -9.50
CA GLY A 175 11.89 -6.46 -9.19
C GLY A 175 12.33 -6.50 -7.71
N THR A 176 11.54 -7.09 -6.79
CA THR A 176 11.86 -7.13 -5.34
C THR A 176 12.59 -8.41 -4.88
N SER A 177 13.10 -9.23 -5.80
CA SER A 177 13.70 -10.57 -5.57
C SER A 177 12.83 -11.58 -4.80
N LEU A 178 11.66 -11.18 -4.29
CA LEU A 178 10.78 -12.01 -3.49
C LEU A 178 10.19 -13.16 -4.30
N LEU A 179 9.70 -12.88 -5.51
CA LEU A 179 9.13 -13.90 -6.40
C LEU A 179 10.18 -14.95 -6.80
N GLN A 180 11.42 -14.52 -7.03
CA GLN A 180 12.55 -15.41 -7.32
C GLN A 180 12.83 -16.34 -6.12
N LEU A 181 12.82 -15.81 -4.89
CA LEU A 181 13.01 -16.61 -3.68
C LEU A 181 11.88 -17.63 -3.47
N ILE A 182 10.63 -17.23 -3.72
CA ILE A 182 9.47 -18.13 -3.62
C ILE A 182 9.61 -19.23 -4.68
N GLY A 183 9.95 -18.88 -5.91
CA GLY A 183 10.21 -19.82 -7.00
C GLY A 183 11.29 -20.86 -6.63
N ARG A 184 12.42 -20.42 -6.07
CA ARG A 184 13.50 -21.31 -5.62
C ARG A 184 13.09 -22.29 -4.52
N ARG A 185 12.06 -21.97 -3.73
CA ARG A 185 11.53 -22.86 -2.67
C ARG A 185 10.39 -23.75 -3.15
N GLY A 186 9.95 -23.59 -4.39
CA GLY A 186 8.94 -24.44 -5.01
C GLY A 186 9.46 -25.86 -5.19
N SER A 187 8.66 -26.85 -4.78
CA SER A 187 9.00 -28.27 -4.94
C SER A 187 8.57 -28.85 -6.29
N LYS A 188 7.71 -28.15 -7.03
CA LYS A 188 7.17 -28.56 -8.33
C LYS A 188 7.08 -27.34 -9.24
N TYR A 189 7.70 -27.42 -10.41
CA TYR A 189 7.67 -26.37 -11.43
C TYR A 189 6.63 -26.64 -12.53
N ARG A 190 6.05 -27.85 -12.54
CA ARG A 190 4.96 -28.22 -13.46
C ARG A 190 3.72 -27.37 -13.17
N GLY A 191 3.25 -26.63 -14.16
CA GLY A 191 2.09 -25.74 -14.02
C GLY A 191 2.41 -24.34 -13.50
N LEU A 192 3.68 -23.98 -13.34
CA LEU A 192 4.09 -22.67 -12.81
C LEU A 192 3.52 -21.49 -13.62
N VAL A 193 3.43 -21.64 -14.95
CA VAL A 193 2.83 -20.61 -15.83
C VAL A 193 1.36 -20.38 -15.48
N HIS A 194 0.61 -21.45 -15.25
CA HIS A 194 -0.79 -21.37 -14.85
C HIS A 194 -0.94 -20.72 -13.47
N ASP A 195 -0.11 -21.11 -12.51
CA ASP A 195 -0.09 -20.51 -11.17
C ASP A 195 0.25 -19.00 -11.24
N ALA A 196 1.21 -18.61 -12.08
CA ALA A 196 1.56 -17.21 -12.29
C ALA A 196 0.40 -16.39 -12.88
N VAL A 197 -0.32 -16.94 -13.88
CA VAL A 197 -1.52 -16.31 -14.45
C VAL A 197 -2.62 -16.17 -13.40
N ILE A 198 -2.86 -17.19 -12.57
CA ILE A 198 -3.82 -17.11 -11.47
C ILE A 198 -3.46 -16.00 -10.49
N VAL A 199 -2.19 -15.89 -10.10
CA VAL A 199 -1.74 -14.85 -9.16
C VAL A 199 -2.04 -13.46 -9.71
N VAL A 200 -1.77 -13.22 -11.00
CA VAL A 200 -2.06 -11.93 -11.65
C VAL A 200 -3.57 -11.68 -11.72
N LEU A 201 -4.37 -12.66 -12.12
CA LEU A 201 -5.82 -12.52 -12.21
C LEU A 201 -6.46 -12.25 -10.84
N VAL A 202 -6.05 -13.00 -9.81
CA VAL A 202 -6.53 -12.80 -8.44
C VAL A 202 -6.13 -11.40 -7.94
N ASN A 203 -4.90 -10.95 -8.22
CA ASN A 203 -4.46 -9.60 -7.87
C ASN A 203 -5.38 -8.54 -8.51
N ILE A 204 -5.68 -8.65 -9.80
CA ILE A 204 -6.57 -7.71 -10.51
C ILE A 204 -7.98 -7.72 -9.88
N VAL A 205 -8.56 -8.91 -9.67
CA VAL A 205 -9.92 -9.03 -9.12
C VAL A 205 -10.00 -8.45 -7.70
N VAL A 206 -9.04 -8.77 -6.83
CA VAL A 206 -9.02 -8.28 -5.46
C VAL A 206 -8.78 -6.77 -5.41
N SER A 207 -7.86 -6.24 -6.22
CA SER A 207 -7.61 -4.80 -6.31
C SER A 207 -8.83 -4.04 -6.82
N PHE A 208 -9.48 -4.55 -7.87
CA PHE A 208 -10.70 -3.95 -8.40
C PHE A 208 -11.83 -3.96 -7.37
N PHE A 209 -12.06 -5.11 -6.71
CA PHE A 209 -13.08 -5.23 -5.67
C PHE A 209 -12.80 -4.33 -4.47
N SER A 210 -11.55 -4.25 -4.02
CA SER A 210 -11.13 -3.33 -2.96
C SER A 210 -11.39 -1.87 -3.34
N GLY A 211 -11.15 -1.49 -4.60
CA GLY A 211 -11.48 -0.15 -5.11
C GLY A 211 -12.97 0.17 -4.99
N VAL A 212 -13.83 -0.75 -5.45
CA VAL A 212 -15.29 -0.63 -5.33
C VAL A 212 -15.72 -0.44 -3.87
N VAL A 213 -15.16 -1.22 -2.94
CA VAL A 213 -15.46 -1.12 -1.50
C VAL A 213 -15.03 0.23 -0.95
N VAL A 214 -13.79 0.66 -1.19
CA VAL A 214 -13.25 1.93 -0.69
C VAL A 214 -14.05 3.10 -1.22
N PHE A 215 -14.30 3.19 -2.53
CA PHE A 215 -15.08 4.30 -3.09
C PHE A 215 -16.54 4.30 -2.61
N SER A 216 -17.14 3.13 -2.36
CA SER A 216 -18.46 3.04 -1.71
C SER A 216 -18.45 3.63 -0.29
N CYS A 217 -17.42 3.31 0.51
CA CYS A 217 -17.20 3.92 1.82
C CYS A 217 -17.09 5.45 1.72
N LEU A 218 -16.29 5.94 0.76
CA LEU A 218 -16.07 7.37 0.54
C LEU A 218 -17.37 8.11 0.24
N GLY A 219 -18.23 7.55 -0.62
CA GLY A 219 -19.54 8.12 -0.94
C GLY A 219 -20.46 8.19 0.28
N ALA A 220 -20.49 7.14 1.11
CA ALA A 220 -21.28 7.11 2.34
C ALA A 220 -20.83 8.16 3.36
N VAL A 221 -19.52 8.33 3.54
CA VAL A 221 -18.94 9.35 4.43
C VAL A 221 -19.20 10.75 3.90
N ALA A 222 -18.99 10.99 2.61
CA ALA A 222 -19.23 12.30 2.00
C ALA A 222 -20.67 12.77 2.22
N LYS A 223 -21.64 11.86 2.08
CA LYS A 223 -23.05 12.15 2.37
C LYS A 223 -23.29 12.50 3.84
N LYS A 224 -22.67 11.80 4.80
CA LYS A 224 -22.82 12.07 6.25
C LYS A 224 -22.22 13.42 6.66
N ILE A 225 -21.14 13.85 6.00
CA ILE A 225 -20.48 15.14 6.23
C ILE A 225 -21.13 16.26 5.35
N ASN A 226 -22.25 15.97 4.68
CA ASN A 226 -22.92 16.86 3.72
C ASN A 226 -22.00 17.41 2.62
N ARG A 227 -20.91 16.73 2.29
CA ARG A 227 -20.00 17.16 1.23
C ARG A 227 -20.49 16.65 -0.13
N PRO A 228 -20.53 17.50 -1.15
CA PRO A 228 -20.98 17.08 -2.46
C PRO A 228 -19.97 16.20 -3.20
N CYS A 229 -18.67 16.28 -2.85
CA CYS A 229 -17.61 15.65 -3.62
C CYS A 229 -16.58 14.87 -2.81
N ILE A 230 -16.15 13.76 -3.42
CA ILE A 230 -15.03 12.91 -3.01
C ILE A 230 -13.68 13.50 -3.47
N LYS A 231 -13.72 14.49 -4.38
CA LYS A 231 -12.55 15.16 -5.00
C LYS A 231 -11.62 15.88 -4.01
N PHE A 232 -12.02 15.99 -2.73
CA PHE A 232 -11.25 16.62 -1.66
C PHE A 232 -10.30 15.66 -0.92
N LEU A 233 -10.22 14.41 -1.36
CA LEU A 233 -9.24 13.47 -0.87
C LEU A 233 -7.91 13.77 -1.57
N GLU A 234 -7.11 14.64 -0.98
CA GLU A 234 -5.75 14.93 -1.44
C GLU A 234 -4.98 13.63 -1.72
N GLU A 235 -4.17 13.61 -2.77
CA GLU A 235 -3.36 12.45 -3.11
C GLU A 235 -2.27 12.25 -2.05
N GLY A 236 -2.24 11.07 -1.41
CA GLY A 236 -1.15 10.70 -0.51
C GLY A 236 -1.55 9.81 0.67
N PHE A 237 -0.53 9.39 1.42
CA PHE A 237 -0.70 8.51 2.58
C PHE A 237 -1.61 9.10 3.67
N GLY A 238 -1.59 10.43 3.86
CA GLY A 238 -2.34 11.06 4.95
C GLY A 238 -3.86 10.98 4.77
N THR A 239 -4.32 11.06 3.54
CA THR A 239 -5.74 11.01 3.19
C THR A 239 -6.35 9.64 3.44
N LEU A 240 -5.61 8.57 3.12
CA LEU A 240 -6.07 7.21 3.39
C LEU A 240 -6.29 6.98 4.90
N PHE A 241 -5.33 7.41 5.72
CA PHE A 241 -5.41 7.29 7.18
C PHE A 241 -6.31 8.35 7.84
N ALA A 242 -6.73 9.38 7.13
CA ALA A 242 -7.80 10.26 7.56
C ALA A 242 -9.18 9.66 7.25
N VAL A 243 -9.36 9.05 6.08
CA VAL A 243 -10.71 8.82 5.57
C VAL A 243 -11.21 7.40 5.78
N VAL A 244 -10.32 6.41 5.76
CA VAL A 244 -10.68 5.04 6.10
C VAL A 244 -11.21 4.92 7.54
N PRO A 245 -10.60 5.54 8.57
CA PRO A 245 -11.17 5.51 9.91
C PRO A 245 -12.53 6.22 10.02
N ALA A 246 -12.74 7.33 9.29
CA ALA A 246 -14.05 8.01 9.24
C ALA A 246 -15.14 7.11 8.63
N ALA A 247 -14.80 6.35 7.59
CA ALA A 247 -15.69 5.37 7.01
C ALA A 247 -16.04 4.25 7.99
N LEU A 248 -15.03 3.70 8.68
CA LEU A 248 -15.25 2.65 9.68
C LEU A 248 -16.07 3.13 10.87
N ALA A 249 -15.88 4.38 11.29
CA ALA A 249 -16.68 5.02 12.35
C ALA A 249 -18.17 5.14 11.97
N SER A 250 -18.47 5.19 10.68
CA SER A 250 -19.82 5.35 10.15
C SER A 250 -20.61 4.03 10.04
N LEU A 251 -19.97 2.89 10.28
CA LEU A 251 -20.58 1.55 10.21
C LEU A 251 -21.27 1.16 11.54
N PRO A 252 -22.35 0.36 11.50
CA PRO A 252 -22.92 -0.22 12.70
C PRO A 252 -21.90 -1.17 13.37
N GLY A 253 -21.66 -1.02 14.67
CA GLY A 253 -20.61 -1.78 15.37
C GLY A 253 -19.19 -1.31 15.03
N SER A 254 -19.01 -0.01 14.78
CA SER A 254 -17.78 0.63 14.31
C SER A 254 -16.50 0.24 15.06
N VAL A 255 -16.55 0.00 16.37
CA VAL A 255 -15.40 -0.45 17.18
C VAL A 255 -14.90 -1.81 16.72
N VAL A 256 -15.79 -2.81 16.62
CA VAL A 256 -15.44 -4.18 16.20
C VAL A 256 -14.95 -4.17 14.75
N CYS A 257 -15.63 -3.44 13.87
CA CYS A 257 -15.21 -3.30 12.47
C CYS A 257 -13.83 -2.63 12.34
N SER A 258 -13.52 -1.63 13.17
CA SER A 258 -12.21 -0.97 13.16
C SER A 258 -11.10 -1.89 13.66
N ILE A 259 -11.32 -2.61 14.77
CA ILE A 259 -10.36 -3.58 15.29
C ILE A 259 -10.07 -4.66 14.25
N LEU A 260 -11.11 -5.22 13.62
CA LEU A 260 -10.96 -6.23 12.57
C LEU A 260 -10.21 -5.66 11.35
N PHE A 261 -10.55 -4.47 10.87
CA PHE A 261 -9.86 -3.86 9.73
C PHE A 261 -8.38 -3.62 10.02
N PHE A 262 -8.06 -2.92 11.12
CA PHE A 262 -6.67 -2.58 11.43
C PHE A 262 -5.84 -3.81 11.83
N SER A 263 -6.44 -4.84 12.43
CA SER A 263 -5.75 -6.10 12.69
C SER A 263 -5.44 -6.86 11.40
N LEU A 264 -6.38 -6.92 10.45
CA LEU A 264 -6.14 -7.52 9.15
C LEU A 264 -5.09 -6.74 8.36
N LEU A 265 -5.17 -5.41 8.35
CA LEU A 265 -4.18 -4.56 7.71
C LEU A 265 -2.80 -4.74 8.34
N ALA A 266 -2.71 -4.82 9.68
CA ALA A 266 -1.46 -5.10 10.38
C ALA A 266 -0.89 -6.47 9.99
N LEU A 267 -1.71 -7.53 9.95
CA LEU A 267 -1.31 -8.88 9.55
C LEU A 267 -0.77 -8.89 8.11
N LEU A 268 -1.47 -8.23 7.17
CA LEU A 268 -1.04 -8.13 5.78
C LEU A 268 0.32 -7.41 5.66
N CYS A 269 0.45 -6.23 6.27
CA CYS A 269 1.69 -5.47 6.16
C CYS A 269 2.87 -6.14 6.87
N LEU A 270 2.66 -6.72 8.06
CA LEU A 270 3.69 -7.49 8.77
C LEU A 270 4.14 -8.70 7.96
N SER A 271 3.20 -9.45 7.37
CA SER A 271 3.50 -10.60 6.50
C SER A 271 4.37 -10.21 5.30
N ARG A 272 4.11 -9.04 4.68
CA ARG A 272 4.94 -8.53 3.57
C ARG A 272 6.35 -8.17 4.03
N ILE A 273 6.49 -7.53 5.18
CA ILE A 273 7.80 -7.14 5.71
C ILE A 273 8.62 -8.35 6.12
N GLU A 274 7.99 -9.36 6.73
CA GLU A 274 8.62 -10.65 7.01
C GLU A 274 9.18 -11.30 5.75
N GLN A 275 8.42 -11.29 4.65
CA GLN A 275 8.85 -11.81 3.35
C GLN A 275 10.05 -11.05 2.78
N MET A 276 10.06 -9.71 2.88
CA MET A 276 11.17 -8.88 2.41
C MET A 276 12.44 -9.11 3.24
N VAL A 277 12.34 -9.12 4.58
CA VAL A 277 13.46 -9.39 5.48
C VAL A 277 14.03 -10.79 5.24
N LEU A 278 13.16 -11.79 5.06
CA LEU A 278 13.57 -13.15 4.74
C LEU A 278 14.28 -13.24 3.39
N THR A 279 13.87 -12.44 2.41
CA THR A 279 14.52 -12.38 1.09
C THR A 279 15.92 -11.80 1.19
N LEU A 280 16.05 -10.63 1.83
CA LEU A 280 17.36 -10.01 2.06
C LEU A 280 18.30 -10.95 2.82
N LEU A 281 17.80 -11.58 3.88
CA LEU A 281 18.59 -12.51 4.69
C LEU A 281 19.10 -13.71 3.86
N MET A 282 18.27 -14.26 2.98
CA MET A 282 18.67 -15.38 2.12
C MET A 282 19.72 -14.92 1.10
N CYS A 283 19.58 -13.74 0.51
CA CYS A 283 20.59 -13.17 -0.39
C CYS A 283 21.95 -12.97 0.31
N VAL A 284 21.94 -12.48 1.56
CA VAL A 284 23.16 -12.32 2.37
C VAL A 284 23.78 -13.68 2.70
N LEU A 285 22.97 -14.65 3.12
CA LEU A 285 23.44 -15.99 3.47
C LEU A 285 23.95 -16.80 2.26
N ASP A 286 23.42 -16.55 1.06
CA ASP A 286 23.91 -17.19 -0.17
C ASP A 286 25.28 -16.63 -0.59
N LYS A 287 25.50 -15.31 -0.48
CA LYS A 287 26.80 -14.69 -0.79
C LYS A 287 27.86 -15.01 0.25
N VAL A 288 27.49 -14.96 1.53
CA VAL A 288 28.41 -15.23 2.64
C VAL A 288 28.33 -16.72 2.96
N SER A 289 29.02 -17.54 2.15
CA SER A 289 29.17 -19.01 2.30
C SER A 289 29.97 -19.40 3.56
N SER A 290 29.61 -18.85 4.72
CA SER A 290 30.25 -19.12 5.99
C SER A 290 29.33 -19.99 6.84
N SER A 291 29.76 -21.24 7.09
CA SER A 291 29.05 -22.18 7.97
C SER A 291 28.83 -21.61 9.39
N ARG A 292 29.65 -20.63 9.81
CA ARG A 292 29.49 -19.90 11.08
C ARG A 292 28.28 -18.98 11.11
N LEU A 293 27.94 -18.34 9.99
CA LEU A 293 26.83 -17.39 9.91
C LEU A 293 25.47 -18.10 9.99
N ARG A 294 25.39 -19.31 9.41
CA ARG A 294 24.21 -20.18 9.53
C ARG A 294 24.00 -20.69 10.96
N LYS A 295 25.08 -20.96 11.72
CA LYS A 295 25.01 -21.31 13.16
C LYS A 295 24.56 -20.15 14.05
N ARG A 296 24.79 -18.90 13.63
CA ARG A 296 24.38 -17.68 14.35
C ARG A 296 23.17 -16.99 13.69
N TYR A 297 22.30 -17.74 13.04
CA TYR A 297 21.15 -17.22 12.29
C TYR A 297 20.33 -16.19 13.09
N CYS A 298 19.98 -16.50 14.35
CA CYS A 298 19.20 -15.59 15.19
C CYS A 298 19.89 -14.23 15.41
N PHE A 299 21.21 -14.22 15.65
CA PHE A 299 21.97 -12.98 15.82
C PHE A 299 22.06 -12.16 14.53
N VAL A 300 22.13 -12.83 13.38
CA VAL A 300 22.12 -12.15 12.07
C VAL A 300 20.77 -11.49 11.82
N VAL A 301 19.67 -12.20 12.09
CA VAL A 301 18.31 -11.63 12.00
C VAL A 301 18.17 -10.44 12.94
N LEU A 302 18.67 -10.55 14.18
CA LEU A 302 18.64 -9.47 15.16
C LEU A 302 19.40 -8.24 14.66
N GLY A 303 20.61 -8.43 14.11
CA GLY A 303 21.42 -7.35 13.54
C GLY A 303 20.71 -6.66 12.38
N VAL A 304 20.13 -7.42 11.45
CA VAL A 304 19.37 -6.87 10.31
C VAL A 304 18.14 -6.09 10.78
N CYS A 305 17.32 -6.66 11.66
CA CYS A 305 16.15 -5.97 12.23
C CYS A 305 16.56 -4.72 13.03
N GLY A 306 17.66 -4.77 13.78
CA GLY A 306 18.19 -3.64 14.55
C GLY A 306 18.64 -2.48 13.66
N VAL A 307 19.35 -2.77 12.56
CA VAL A 307 19.75 -1.76 11.57
C VAL A 307 18.52 -1.10 10.92
N PHE A 308 17.55 -1.89 10.47
CA PHE A 308 16.34 -1.33 9.87
C PHE A 308 15.43 -0.63 10.89
N PHE A 309 15.45 -1.01 12.16
CA PHE A 309 14.80 -0.25 13.23
C PHE A 309 15.45 1.11 13.42
N ALA A 310 16.78 1.17 13.47
CA ALA A 310 17.52 2.42 13.62
C ALA A 310 17.25 3.38 12.44
N ILE A 311 17.31 2.88 11.20
CA ILE A 311 16.96 3.67 10.00
C ILE A 311 15.48 4.07 10.04
N GLY A 312 14.60 3.14 10.43
CA GLY A 312 13.16 3.36 10.51
C GLY A 312 12.73 4.40 11.53
N SER A 313 13.55 4.67 12.55
CA SER A 313 13.27 5.65 13.59
C SER A 313 13.10 7.07 13.06
N ILE A 314 13.74 7.41 11.93
CA ILE A 314 13.64 8.73 11.28
C ILE A 314 12.18 9.03 10.88
N PHE A 315 11.42 8.02 10.46
CA PHE A 315 10.01 8.18 10.06
C PHE A 315 9.04 8.40 11.24
N THR A 316 9.53 8.33 12.49
CA THR A 316 8.71 8.59 13.69
C THR A 316 8.79 10.03 14.18
N THR A 317 9.56 10.87 13.48
CA THR A 317 9.63 12.32 13.71
C THR A 317 8.43 13.03 13.07
N SER A 318 8.11 14.25 13.51
CA SER A 318 7.06 15.09 12.92
C SER A 318 7.21 15.31 11.41
N ALA A 319 8.44 15.27 10.88
CA ALA A 319 8.73 15.40 9.44
C ALA A 319 8.64 14.05 8.69
N GLY A 320 8.41 12.94 9.39
CA GLY A 320 8.47 11.59 8.85
C GLY A 320 7.51 11.33 7.70
N ILE A 321 6.32 11.96 7.71
CA ILE A 321 5.36 11.84 6.61
C ILE A 321 5.88 12.46 5.30
N HIS A 322 6.57 13.60 5.39
CA HIS A 322 7.13 14.28 4.23
C HIS A 322 8.32 13.48 3.67
N ILE A 323 9.19 12.97 4.55
CA ILE A 323 10.29 12.10 4.16
C ILE A 323 9.75 10.84 3.48
N LEU A 324 8.69 10.23 4.03
CA LEU A 324 8.06 9.05 3.45
C LEU A 324 7.48 9.34 2.06
N ALA A 325 6.79 10.46 1.88
CA ALA A 325 6.22 10.85 0.59
C ALA A 325 7.32 11.04 -0.47
N VAL A 326 8.40 11.76 -0.15
CA VAL A 326 9.53 11.94 -1.06
C VAL A 326 10.18 10.59 -1.41
N MET A 327 10.38 9.71 -0.43
CA MET A 327 10.97 8.40 -0.70
C MET A 327 10.06 7.51 -1.56
N ASP A 328 8.75 7.55 -1.37
CA ASP A 328 7.79 6.78 -2.17
C ASP A 328 7.80 7.21 -3.65
N THR A 329 7.73 8.53 -3.88
CA THR A 329 7.74 9.10 -5.23
C THR A 329 9.07 8.88 -5.94
N TYR A 330 10.19 9.19 -5.30
CA TYR A 330 11.49 9.26 -5.98
C TYR A 330 12.36 8.01 -5.84
N VAL A 331 12.26 7.26 -4.73
CA VAL A 331 13.17 6.13 -4.48
C VAL A 331 12.50 4.81 -4.84
N PHE A 332 11.30 4.55 -4.32
CA PHE A 332 10.65 3.24 -4.50
C PHE A 332 10.15 3.04 -5.92
N SER A 333 9.44 4.02 -6.49
CA SER A 333 8.88 3.90 -7.84
C SER A 333 9.98 3.74 -8.90
N TRP A 334 10.95 4.65 -8.89
CA TRP A 334 12.09 4.61 -9.83
C TRP A 334 13.00 3.40 -9.63
N GLY A 335 13.34 3.08 -8.38
CA GLY A 335 14.23 1.97 -8.06
C GLY A 335 13.67 0.64 -8.53
N ALA A 336 12.36 0.41 -8.37
CA ALA A 336 11.70 -0.81 -8.82
C ALA A 336 11.75 -0.96 -10.36
N PHE A 337 11.49 0.11 -11.12
CA PHE A 337 11.56 0.07 -12.58
C PHE A 337 12.98 -0.16 -13.09
N LEU A 338 13.96 0.56 -12.54
CA LEU A 338 15.36 0.39 -12.94
C LEU A 338 15.85 -1.04 -12.67
N LEU A 339 15.55 -1.58 -11.48
CA LEU A 339 15.91 -2.95 -11.15
C LEU A 339 15.20 -3.96 -12.07
N GLY A 340 13.91 -3.79 -12.33
CA GLY A 340 13.17 -4.65 -13.25
C GLY A 340 13.70 -4.61 -14.68
N PHE A 341 14.11 -3.43 -15.17
CA PHE A 341 14.74 -3.26 -16.48
C PHE A 341 16.08 -3.99 -16.57
N LEU A 342 16.94 -3.79 -15.58
CA LEU A 342 18.25 -4.45 -15.51
C LEU A 342 18.09 -5.97 -15.40
N GLU A 343 17.14 -6.47 -14.62
CA GLU A 343 16.83 -7.91 -14.54
C GLU A 343 16.45 -8.47 -15.92
N CYS A 344 15.60 -7.78 -16.67
CA CYS A 344 15.20 -8.21 -18.01
C CYS A 344 16.40 -8.28 -18.98
N ILE A 345 17.25 -7.26 -18.98
CA ILE A 345 18.45 -7.22 -19.84
C ILE A 345 19.42 -8.34 -19.48
N VAL A 346 19.68 -8.54 -18.19
CA VAL A 346 20.62 -9.57 -17.72
C VAL A 346 20.14 -10.96 -18.13
N ILE A 347 18.84 -11.26 -17.96
CA ILE A 347 18.28 -12.58 -18.25
C ILE A 347 18.12 -12.84 -19.75
N THR A 348 17.67 -11.85 -20.52
CA THR A 348 17.33 -12.09 -21.93
C THR A 348 18.47 -11.80 -22.89
N TRP A 349 19.27 -10.76 -22.64
CA TRP A 349 20.31 -10.30 -23.57
C TRP A 349 21.71 -10.77 -23.15
N LEU A 350 22.08 -10.67 -21.86
CA LEU A 350 23.41 -11.09 -21.40
C LEU A 350 23.51 -12.61 -21.22
N TYR A 351 22.53 -13.23 -20.58
CA TYR A 351 22.48 -14.69 -20.43
C TYR A 351 22.10 -15.39 -21.74
N GLY A 352 21.34 -14.70 -22.60
CA GLY A 352 21.01 -15.14 -23.95
C GLY A 352 19.64 -15.81 -24.05
N PHE A 353 18.82 -15.31 -24.97
CA PHE A 353 17.42 -15.72 -25.10
C PHE A 353 17.25 -17.22 -25.39
N LYS A 354 18.10 -17.83 -26.22
CA LYS A 354 17.98 -19.25 -26.58
C LYS A 354 18.21 -20.15 -25.38
N GLN A 355 19.25 -19.84 -24.60
CA GLN A 355 19.62 -20.61 -23.43
C GLN A 355 18.54 -20.49 -22.34
N PHE A 356 17.99 -19.30 -22.14
CA PHE A 356 16.86 -19.11 -21.22
C PHE A 356 15.59 -19.87 -21.65
N ALA A 357 15.27 -19.90 -22.95
CA ALA A 357 14.14 -20.67 -23.46
C ALA A 357 14.32 -22.18 -23.22
N GLU A 358 15.49 -22.71 -23.54
CA GLU A 358 15.82 -24.13 -23.35
C GLU A 358 15.77 -24.54 -21.87
N ASP A 359 16.28 -23.70 -20.97
CA ASP A 359 16.22 -23.93 -19.53
C ASP A 359 14.78 -23.91 -19.03
N CYS A 360 13.98 -22.95 -19.48
CA CYS A 360 12.58 -22.84 -19.11
C CYS A 360 11.77 -24.04 -19.61
N ASP A 361 11.97 -24.49 -20.85
CA ASP A 361 11.33 -25.67 -21.40
C ASP A 361 11.69 -26.94 -20.61
N THR A 362 12.97 -27.06 -20.20
CA THR A 362 13.47 -28.16 -19.38
C THR A 362 12.87 -28.16 -17.97
N VAL A 363 12.83 -27.00 -17.31
CA VAL A 363 12.33 -26.86 -15.93
C VAL A 363 10.80 -26.94 -15.86
N LEU A 364 10.08 -26.33 -16.81
CA LEU A 364 8.62 -26.32 -16.86
C LEU A 364 8.03 -27.61 -17.46
N GLN A 365 8.84 -28.38 -18.20
CA GLN A 365 8.41 -29.55 -18.97
C GLN A 365 7.30 -29.21 -19.98
N GLN A 366 7.30 -27.98 -20.49
CA GLN A 366 6.34 -27.44 -21.45
C GLN A 366 7.09 -26.47 -22.37
N THR A 367 6.87 -26.54 -23.68
CA THR A 367 7.46 -25.60 -24.63
C THR A 367 6.76 -24.24 -24.53
N LEU A 368 7.53 -23.22 -24.17
CA LEU A 368 7.08 -21.83 -24.23
C LEU A 368 7.09 -21.36 -25.68
N GLY A 369 5.94 -20.92 -26.18
CA GLY A 369 5.84 -20.37 -27.54
C GLY A 369 6.74 -19.15 -27.72
N SER A 370 7.24 -18.93 -28.94
CA SER A 370 8.16 -17.83 -29.28
C SER A 370 7.62 -16.43 -28.96
N GLY A 371 6.29 -16.27 -28.84
CA GLY A 371 5.65 -15.04 -28.40
C GLY A 371 6.07 -14.59 -27.00
N TRP A 372 6.21 -15.52 -26.04
CA TRP A 372 6.67 -15.20 -24.68
C TRP A 372 8.11 -14.67 -24.67
N MET A 373 8.96 -15.26 -25.50
CA MET A 373 10.36 -14.84 -25.63
C MET A 373 10.47 -13.45 -26.25
N LEU A 374 9.63 -13.11 -27.23
CA LEU A 374 9.57 -11.77 -27.82
C LEU A 374 9.05 -10.74 -26.81
N ILE A 375 8.05 -11.11 -26.01
CA ILE A 375 7.53 -10.27 -24.94
C ILE A 375 8.65 -9.94 -23.93
N TRP A 376 9.34 -10.96 -23.40
CA TRP A 376 10.36 -10.74 -22.38
C TRP A 376 11.61 -10.04 -22.91
N SER A 377 11.99 -10.27 -24.18
CA SER A 377 13.23 -9.73 -24.74
C SER A 377 13.10 -8.31 -25.28
N PHE A 378 11.89 -7.90 -25.71
CA PHE A 378 11.68 -6.61 -26.38
C PHE A 378 10.54 -5.80 -25.80
N ILE A 379 9.36 -6.40 -25.63
CA ILE A 379 8.17 -5.66 -25.21
C ILE A 379 8.30 -5.21 -23.75
N THR A 380 8.63 -6.11 -22.83
CA THR A 380 8.78 -5.81 -21.40
C THR A 380 9.89 -4.79 -21.11
N PRO A 381 11.14 -4.95 -21.58
CA PRO A 381 12.16 -3.94 -21.36
C PRO A 381 11.83 -2.63 -22.08
N GLY A 382 11.21 -2.69 -23.26
CA GLY A 382 10.74 -1.50 -23.99
C GLY A 382 9.69 -0.71 -23.22
N THR A 383 8.67 -1.38 -22.66
CA THR A 383 7.63 -0.70 -21.87
C THR A 383 8.18 -0.13 -20.57
N ILE A 384 9.06 -0.86 -19.87
CA ILE A 384 9.70 -0.34 -18.65
C ILE A 384 10.57 0.88 -18.98
N MET A 385 11.30 0.87 -20.10
CA MET A 385 12.11 2.02 -20.53
C MET A 385 11.24 3.23 -20.87
N VAL A 386 10.16 3.04 -21.62
CA VAL A 386 9.21 4.11 -21.96
C VAL A 386 8.61 4.72 -20.69
N VAL A 387 8.13 3.89 -19.77
CA VAL A 387 7.59 4.33 -18.49
C VAL A 387 8.65 5.10 -17.69
N SER A 388 9.86 4.56 -17.56
CA SER A 388 10.95 5.21 -16.82
C SER A 388 11.33 6.59 -17.40
N ILE A 389 11.34 6.73 -18.72
CA ILE A 389 11.62 8.02 -19.39
C ILE A 389 10.47 9.01 -19.12
N PHE A 390 9.22 8.57 -19.18
CA PHE A 390 8.09 9.45 -18.87
C PHE A 390 8.07 9.86 -17.40
N THR A 391 8.39 8.96 -16.47
CA THR A 391 8.57 9.32 -15.06
C THR A 391 9.70 10.35 -14.90
N ALA A 392 10.80 10.21 -15.65
CA ALA A 392 11.91 11.17 -15.70
C ALA A 392 11.52 12.57 -16.11
N MET A 393 10.69 12.65 -17.15
CA MET A 393 10.29 13.91 -17.75
C MET A 393 9.13 14.57 -17.01
N GLY A 394 8.23 13.78 -16.40
CA GLY A 394 7.08 14.29 -15.63
C GLY A 394 7.43 14.81 -14.23
N SER A 395 8.63 14.49 -13.71
CA SER A 395 9.14 15.03 -12.44
C SER A 395 9.90 16.36 -12.57
N GLY A 396 9.82 17.02 -13.73
CA GLY A 396 10.53 18.28 -14.05
C GLY A 396 9.69 19.53 -13.96
#